data_AF-A0A0B7BL79-F1
#
_entry.id   AF-A0A0B7BL79-F1
#
_cell.length_a   1.000
_cell.length_b   1.000
_cell.length_c   1.000
_cell.angle_alpha   90.00
_cell.angle_beta   90.00
_cell.angle_gamma   90.00
#
_symmetry.space_group_name_H-M   'P 1'
#
loop_
_entity.id
_entity.type
_entity.pdbx_description
1 polymer ?
#
loop_
_entity_poly.entity_id
_entity_poly.type
_entity_poly.pdbx_seq_one_letter_code
_entity_poly.pdbx_strand_id
1 'polypeptide(L)'
;KGGFICSCYPGYIYNASNNRCYDKNECLTGNHNCDQFCTNTEGSFTCSCNPGYTYNTVTKTCQAGGDCLQTPCPPYRKCQQLNGRYECLCFNGLREDSNHTCKDCNRTLTESSGYIMSSNYPLGYENSSYCTWNITMNDPQTVIELQFIDYVVEGCPYDFVKMNSDNSTQDPRNSIICENWRTPVISNGNSMSISFMSDKTVSSKGFLAYYTSYLTCKRKNCSHS
;
A
#
# COMPACT_ATOMS: atom_id res chain seq x y z
N LYS A 1 2.14 18.05 64.51
CA LYS A 1 2.15 16.82 63.68
C LYS A 1 1.39 17.13 62.40
N GLY A 2 2.04 17.13 61.23
CA GLY A 2 1.37 17.32 59.94
C GLY A 2 2.02 16.36 58.94
N GLY A 3 1.30 15.31 58.55
CA GLY A 3 1.75 14.39 57.52
C GLY A 3 1.39 14.93 56.15
N PHE A 4 2.37 14.99 55.24
CA PHE A 4 2.11 15.31 53.84
C PHE A 4 1.45 14.10 53.19
N ILE A 5 0.26 14.30 52.60
CA ILE A 5 -0.43 13.26 51.82
C ILE A 5 0.06 13.37 50.38
N CYS A 6 0.74 12.33 49.88
CA CYS A 6 1.07 12.20 48.47
C CYS A 6 -0.16 11.71 47.71
N SER A 7 -0.68 12.50 46.78
CA SER A 7 -1.72 12.09 45.83
C SER A 7 -1.16 12.06 44.41
N CYS A 8 -1.61 11.11 43.60
CA CYS A 8 -1.27 11.05 42.19
C CYS A 8 -2.18 11.97 41.35
N TYR A 9 -1.71 12.30 40.14
CA TYR A 9 -2.56 12.94 39.13
C TYR A 9 -3.75 12.03 38.76
N PRO A 10 -4.88 12.60 38.30
CA PRO A 10 -6.00 11.81 37.78
C PRO A 10 -5.52 10.81 36.71
N GLY A 11 -6.04 9.58 36.73
CA GLY A 11 -5.58 8.50 35.85
C GLY A 11 -4.42 7.66 36.40
N TYR A 12 -3.94 7.94 37.63
CA TYR A 12 -2.84 7.18 38.24
C TYR A 12 -3.23 6.62 39.62
N ILE A 13 -2.70 5.44 39.95
CA ILE A 13 -2.84 4.77 41.24
C ILE A 13 -1.56 4.96 42.05
N TYR A 14 -1.69 5.43 43.29
CA TYR A 14 -0.57 5.57 44.21
C TYR A 14 -0.18 4.24 44.83
N ASN A 15 1.10 3.89 44.74
CA ASN A 15 1.68 2.74 45.41
C ASN A 15 2.49 3.20 46.63
N ALA A 16 1.93 2.97 47.82
CA ALA A 16 2.53 3.35 49.09
C ALA A 16 3.82 2.57 49.43
N SER A 17 4.04 1.41 48.83
CA SER A 17 5.22 0.58 49.11
C SER A 17 6.50 1.18 48.53
N ASN A 18 6.39 1.96 47.45
CA ASN A 18 7.53 2.59 46.79
C ASN A 18 7.33 4.09 46.52
N ASN A 19 6.27 4.69 47.04
CA ASN A 19 5.90 6.10 46.88
C ASN A 19 5.81 6.55 45.41
N ARG A 20 5.40 5.68 44.48
CA ARG A 20 5.25 6.02 43.05
C ARG A 20 3.80 5.95 42.58
N CYS A 21 3.52 6.74 41.56
CA CYS A 21 2.26 6.72 40.83
C CYS A 21 2.42 5.82 39.60
N TYR A 22 1.48 4.89 39.43
CA TYR A 22 1.39 4.04 38.25
C TYR A 22 0.17 4.40 37.46
N ASP A 23 0.30 4.36 36.15
CA ASP A 23 -0.83 4.52 35.25
C ASP A 23 -1.95 3.52 35.59
N LYS A 24 -3.18 4.01 35.71
CA LYS A 24 -4.35 3.17 35.90
C LYS A 24 -4.76 2.64 34.54
N ASN A 25 -4.56 1.35 34.28
CA ASN A 25 -5.03 0.79 33.01
C ASN A 25 -6.55 0.65 33.00
N GLU A 26 -7.28 1.64 32.46
CA GLU A 26 -8.75 1.60 32.42
C GLU A 26 -9.26 0.42 31.59
N CYS A 27 -8.55 0.04 30.52
CA CYS A 27 -8.91 -1.08 29.66
C CYS A 27 -8.93 -2.43 30.39
N LEU A 28 -8.04 -2.64 31.37
CA LEU A 28 -8.04 -3.86 32.19
C LEU A 28 -9.05 -3.82 33.33
N THR A 29 -9.39 -2.62 33.81
CA THR A 29 -10.36 -2.44 34.89
C THR A 29 -11.81 -2.40 34.42
N GLY A 30 -12.04 -2.38 33.10
CA GLY A 30 -13.37 -2.24 32.50
C GLY A 30 -14.00 -0.85 32.68
N ASN A 31 -13.23 0.12 33.19
CA ASN A 31 -13.70 1.49 33.45
C ASN A 31 -13.43 2.42 32.26
N HIS A 32 -13.62 1.90 31.06
CA HIS A 32 -13.47 2.60 29.79
C HIS A 32 -14.82 2.48 29.05
N ASN A 33 -15.56 3.56 28.91
CA ASN A 33 -16.86 3.53 28.22
C ASN A 33 -16.66 3.50 26.68
N CYS A 34 -15.73 2.69 26.18
CA CYS A 34 -15.49 2.50 24.76
C CYS A 34 -16.53 1.54 24.19
N ASP A 35 -17.11 1.92 23.05
CA ASP A 35 -18.11 1.10 22.36
C ASP A 35 -17.51 -0.20 21.77
N GLN A 36 -16.26 -0.16 21.30
CA GLN A 36 -15.60 -1.31 20.69
C GLN A 36 -14.21 -1.56 21.28
N PHE A 37 -13.16 -0.87 20.80
CA PHE A 37 -11.79 -1.10 21.26
C PHE A 37 -11.32 -0.03 22.24
N CYS A 38 -10.54 -0.47 23.24
CA CYS A 38 -9.84 0.38 24.20
C CYS A 38 -8.35 0.16 24.10
N THR A 39 -7.59 1.25 24.02
CA THR A 39 -6.13 1.24 24.06
C THR A 39 -5.69 2.12 25.22
N ASN A 40 -4.97 1.52 26.17
CA ASN A 40 -4.46 2.23 27.33
C ASN A 40 -3.34 3.19 26.95
N THR A 41 -3.33 4.38 27.54
CA THR A 41 -2.33 5.42 27.30
C THR A 41 -1.84 5.96 28.65
N GLU A 42 -0.72 6.66 28.68
CA GLU A 42 -0.20 7.16 29.97
C GLU A 42 -1.13 8.24 30.56
N GLY A 43 -1.74 7.94 31.71
CA GLY A 43 -2.70 8.76 32.43
C GLY A 43 -4.14 8.74 31.91
N SER A 44 -4.47 7.92 30.91
CA SER A 44 -5.79 7.87 30.27
C SER A 44 -5.96 6.65 29.34
N PHE A 45 -7.04 6.60 28.57
CA PHE A 45 -7.24 5.64 27.49
C PHE A 45 -7.80 6.30 26.23
N THR A 46 -7.66 5.62 25.10
CA THR A 46 -8.28 6.00 23.82
C THR A 46 -9.23 4.91 23.35
N CYS A 47 -10.35 5.31 22.76
CA CYS A 47 -11.28 4.39 22.13
C CYS A 47 -11.11 4.40 20.62
N SER A 48 -11.20 3.23 20.00
CA SER A 48 -11.20 3.06 18.55
C SER A 48 -12.29 2.09 18.11
N CYS A 49 -12.53 2.06 16.81
CA CYS A 49 -13.56 1.20 16.23
C CYS A 49 -12.94 0.07 15.40
N ASN A 50 -13.71 -1.01 15.27
CA ASN A 50 -13.49 -2.06 14.29
C ASN A 50 -13.36 -1.46 12.88
N PRO A 51 -12.60 -2.11 11.99
CA PRO A 51 -12.60 -1.76 10.58
C PRO A 51 -14.03 -1.63 10.02
N GLY A 52 -14.31 -0.56 9.28
CA GLY A 52 -15.65 -0.26 8.73
C GLY A 52 -16.52 0.66 9.59
N TYR A 53 -16.04 1.10 10.75
CA TYR A 53 -16.75 2.00 11.66
C TYR A 53 -15.93 3.25 11.96
N THR A 54 -16.62 4.38 12.13
CA THR A 54 -16.03 5.66 12.51
C THR A 54 -16.41 6.02 13.93
N TYR A 55 -15.44 6.43 14.74
CA TYR A 55 -15.67 6.80 16.14
C TYR A 55 -16.29 8.20 16.21
N ASN A 56 -17.51 8.29 16.73
CA ASN A 56 -18.19 9.55 16.99
C ASN A 56 -17.79 10.07 18.37
N THR A 57 -17.04 11.18 18.41
CA THR A 57 -16.50 11.76 19.66
C THR A 57 -17.57 12.39 20.55
N VAL A 58 -18.75 12.70 20.02
CA VAL A 58 -19.88 13.31 20.75
C VAL A 58 -20.72 12.24 21.43
N THR A 59 -21.13 11.21 20.68
CA THR A 59 -21.93 10.10 21.22
C THR A 59 -21.07 9.02 21.89
N LYS A 60 -19.74 9.06 21.70
CA LYS A 60 -18.76 8.04 22.14
C LYS A 60 -19.06 6.63 21.62
N THR A 61 -19.67 6.55 20.42
CA THR A 61 -20.04 5.29 19.77
C THR A 61 -19.39 5.14 18.40
N CYS A 62 -19.25 3.90 17.96
CA CYS A 62 -18.76 3.52 16.66
C CYS A 62 -19.95 3.43 15.69
N GLN A 63 -19.98 4.32 14.70
CA GLN A 63 -21.04 4.39 13.70
C GLN A 63 -20.55 3.79 12.38
N ALA A 64 -21.36 2.93 11.76
CA ALA A 64 -21.05 2.39 10.43
C ALA A 64 -21.03 3.54 9.41
N GLY A 65 -19.88 3.78 8.79
CA GLY A 65 -19.69 4.89 7.86
C GLY A 65 -19.98 4.50 6.41
N GLY A 66 -21.23 4.61 5.96
CA GLY A 66 -21.66 4.58 4.55
C GLY A 66 -21.37 3.32 3.71
N ASP A 67 -21.97 3.25 2.52
CA ASP A 67 -21.98 2.06 1.63
C ASP A 67 -20.61 1.64 1.05
N CYS A 68 -19.59 2.51 1.08
CA CYS A 68 -18.25 2.19 0.57
C CYS A 68 -17.44 1.20 1.43
N LEU A 69 -17.97 0.77 2.57
CA LEU A 69 -17.29 -0.17 3.49
C LEU A 69 -18.16 -1.37 3.87
N GLN A 70 -19.40 -1.47 3.37
CA GLN A 70 -20.29 -2.62 3.58
C GLN A 70 -20.18 -3.64 2.45
N THR A 71 -19.82 -3.18 1.24
CA THR A 71 -19.48 -4.04 0.09
C THR A 71 -18.19 -3.51 -0.55
N PRO A 72 -17.06 -4.22 -0.46
CA PRO A 72 -15.87 -3.78 -1.16
C PRO A 72 -16.16 -3.72 -2.65
N CYS A 73 -15.83 -2.60 -3.29
CA CYS A 73 -15.78 -2.56 -4.74
C CYS A 73 -14.95 -3.75 -5.24
N PRO A 74 -15.28 -4.34 -6.41
CA PRO A 74 -14.41 -5.33 -7.03
C PRO A 74 -12.96 -4.83 -7.09
N PRO A 75 -11.96 -5.72 -7.12
CA PRO A 75 -10.57 -5.32 -7.32
C PRO A 75 -10.46 -4.28 -8.45
N TYR A 76 -9.51 -3.35 -8.31
CA TYR A 76 -9.25 -2.28 -9.28
C TYR A 76 -10.23 -1.12 -9.31
N ARG A 77 -11.19 -1.05 -8.39
CA ARG A 77 -12.09 0.09 -8.31
C ARG A 77 -11.94 0.86 -7.00
N LYS A 78 -11.79 2.19 -7.09
CA LYS A 78 -11.98 3.13 -5.98
C LYS A 78 -13.47 3.37 -5.80
N CYS A 79 -13.94 3.34 -4.55
CA CYS A 79 -15.29 3.78 -4.24
C CYS A 79 -15.34 5.31 -4.24
N GLN A 80 -16.23 5.89 -5.04
CA GLN A 80 -16.55 7.31 -5.05
C GLN A 80 -17.97 7.53 -4.54
N GLN A 81 -18.09 8.36 -3.51
CA GLN A 81 -19.39 8.79 -2.99
C GLN A 81 -20.03 9.82 -3.93
N LEU A 82 -21.33 9.67 -4.19
CA LEU A 82 -22.19 10.58 -4.94
C LEU A 82 -23.41 10.91 -4.05
N ASN A 83 -24.10 12.02 -4.27
CA ASN A 83 -25.23 12.44 -3.43
C ASN A 83 -26.31 11.34 -3.34
N GLY A 84 -26.30 10.59 -2.23
CA GLY A 84 -27.22 9.48 -1.95
C GLY A 84 -26.93 8.15 -2.65
N ARG A 85 -25.77 7.96 -3.29
CA ARG A 85 -25.34 6.69 -3.92
C ARG A 85 -23.81 6.55 -3.93
N TYR A 86 -23.28 5.36 -4.17
CA TYR A 86 -21.83 5.17 -4.43
C TYR A 86 -21.58 4.62 -5.84
N GLU A 87 -20.40 4.85 -6.37
CA GLU A 87 -19.94 4.29 -7.63
C GLU A 87 -18.52 3.73 -7.47
N CYS A 88 -18.28 2.55 -8.04
CA CYS A 88 -16.95 1.95 -8.06
C CYS A 88 -16.27 2.34 -9.38
N LEU A 89 -15.27 3.20 -9.35
CA LEU A 89 -14.54 3.67 -10.54
C LEU A 89 -13.18 3.02 -10.63
N CYS A 90 -12.65 2.77 -11.83
CA CYS A 90 -11.33 2.21 -11.95
C CYS A 90 -10.25 3.09 -11.26
N PHE A 91 -9.33 2.43 -10.55
CA PHE A 91 -8.27 3.09 -9.77
C PHE A 91 -7.36 3.92 -10.70
N ASN A 92 -6.88 5.08 -10.25
CA ASN A 92 -5.83 5.90 -10.89
C ASN A 92 -5.76 5.88 -12.44
N GLY A 93 -6.87 6.24 -13.11
CA GLY A 93 -6.88 6.44 -14.57
C GLY A 93 -6.89 5.15 -15.41
N LEU A 94 -7.18 4.00 -14.79
CA LEU A 94 -7.43 2.74 -15.48
C LEU A 94 -8.66 2.85 -16.39
N ARG A 95 -8.59 2.22 -17.58
CA ARG A 95 -9.68 2.24 -18.56
C ARG A 95 -10.61 1.06 -18.32
N GLU A 96 -11.90 1.35 -18.21
CA GLU A 96 -12.95 0.34 -18.19
C GLU A 96 -13.17 -0.16 -19.63
N ASP A 97 -13.11 -1.47 -19.83
CA ASP A 97 -13.47 -2.10 -21.10
C ASP A 97 -14.99 -2.38 -21.18
N SER A 98 -15.44 -2.97 -22.29
CA SER A 98 -16.85 -3.30 -22.50
C SER A 98 -17.41 -4.33 -21.50
N ASN A 99 -16.55 -5.09 -20.81
CA ASN A 99 -16.91 -6.09 -19.81
C ASN A 99 -16.85 -5.53 -18.39
N HIS A 100 -16.74 -4.20 -18.22
CA HIS A 100 -16.62 -3.54 -16.93
C HIS A 100 -15.36 -3.96 -16.15
N THR A 101 -14.33 -4.48 -16.85
CA THR A 101 -13.02 -4.82 -16.30
C THR A 101 -12.09 -3.61 -16.38
N CYS A 102 -11.42 -3.29 -15.27
CA CYS A 102 -10.43 -2.22 -15.22
C CYS A 102 -9.09 -2.76 -15.72
N LYS A 103 -8.78 -2.52 -16.99
CA LYS A 103 -7.57 -3.06 -17.62
C LYS A 103 -6.37 -2.17 -17.33
N ASP A 104 -5.44 -2.68 -16.53
CA ASP A 104 -4.13 -2.06 -16.26
C ASP A 104 -3.07 -2.62 -17.21
N CYS A 105 -3.16 -2.36 -18.50
CA CYS A 105 -2.27 -3.02 -19.46
C CYS A 105 -2.19 -2.26 -20.79
N ASN A 106 -1.01 -2.28 -21.41
CA ASN A 106 -0.68 -1.61 -22.68
C ASN A 106 -0.82 -0.08 -22.60
N ARG A 107 -0.14 0.53 -21.61
CA ARG A 107 -0.19 1.99 -21.38
C ARG A 107 1.20 2.59 -21.13
N THR A 108 1.27 3.89 -21.36
CA THR A 108 2.41 4.72 -21.00
C THR A 108 2.10 5.50 -19.72
N LEU A 109 3.04 5.47 -18.78
CA LEU A 109 2.95 6.06 -17.46
C LEU A 109 3.95 7.23 -17.37
N THR A 110 3.44 8.43 -17.12
CA THR A 110 4.25 9.66 -17.04
C THR A 110 4.24 10.31 -15.66
N GLU A 111 3.47 9.73 -14.73
CA GLU A 111 3.42 10.19 -13.34
C GLU A 111 4.70 9.81 -12.60
N SER A 112 5.11 10.61 -11.61
CA SER A 112 6.33 10.36 -10.83
C SER A 112 6.26 9.11 -9.96
N SER A 113 5.07 8.56 -9.72
CA SER A 113 4.89 7.28 -9.04
C SER A 113 3.54 6.65 -9.37
N GLY A 114 3.41 5.35 -9.11
CA GLY A 114 2.15 4.65 -9.32
C GLY A 114 2.25 3.15 -9.11
N TYR A 115 1.14 2.46 -9.33
CA TYR A 115 1.04 1.00 -9.21
C TYR A 115 0.84 0.37 -10.59
N ILE A 116 1.38 -0.83 -10.76
CA ILE A 116 1.10 -1.74 -11.87
C ILE A 116 0.78 -3.13 -11.32
N MET A 117 -0.06 -3.88 -12.00
CA MET A 117 -0.44 -5.22 -11.57
C MET A 117 -0.89 -6.08 -12.74
N SER A 118 -0.78 -7.40 -12.61
CA SER A 118 -1.36 -8.31 -13.59
C SER A 118 -2.89 -8.19 -13.61
N SER A 119 -3.53 -8.61 -14.71
CA SER A 119 -4.99 -8.74 -14.76
C SER A 119 -5.48 -9.60 -13.58
N ASN A 120 -6.66 -9.27 -13.05
CA ASN A 120 -7.37 -10.02 -12.01
C ASN A 120 -6.62 -10.40 -10.69
N TYR A 121 -5.34 -10.04 -10.47
CA TYR A 121 -4.70 -9.93 -9.15
C TYR A 121 -5.60 -9.36 -8.01
N PRO A 122 -5.79 -10.07 -6.88
CA PRO A 122 -5.15 -11.32 -6.49
C PRO A 122 -5.98 -12.59 -6.84
N LEU A 123 -7.12 -12.43 -7.54
CA LEU A 123 -8.01 -13.53 -7.95
C LEU A 123 -7.39 -14.42 -9.03
N GLY A 124 -6.39 -13.91 -9.75
CA GLY A 124 -5.50 -14.63 -10.63
C GLY A 124 -5.57 -14.19 -12.08
N TYR A 125 -4.42 -14.11 -12.75
CA TYR A 125 -4.31 -13.49 -14.07
C TYR A 125 -4.93 -14.31 -15.20
N GLU A 126 -5.22 -13.62 -16.29
CA GLU A 126 -5.73 -14.23 -17.52
C GLU A 126 -4.63 -15.00 -18.25
N ASN A 127 -4.97 -16.18 -18.79
CA ASN A 127 -4.09 -16.94 -19.67
C ASN A 127 -3.94 -16.23 -21.03
N SER A 128 -2.82 -16.47 -21.70
CA SER A 128 -2.48 -15.91 -23.02
C SER A 128 -2.44 -14.39 -23.00
N SER A 129 -2.07 -13.81 -21.86
CA SER A 129 -1.93 -12.38 -21.68
C SER A 129 -0.57 -11.91 -22.18
N TYR A 130 -0.57 -10.77 -22.86
CA TYR A 130 0.62 -10.00 -23.17
C TYR A 130 0.38 -8.54 -22.78
N CYS A 131 0.94 -8.15 -21.64
CA CYS A 131 0.69 -6.84 -21.04
C CYS A 131 1.94 -6.02 -20.91
N THR A 132 1.86 -4.75 -21.32
CA THR A 132 3.01 -3.83 -21.32
C THR A 132 2.74 -2.54 -20.56
N TRP A 133 3.74 -2.07 -19.81
CA TRP A 133 3.76 -0.77 -19.15
C TRP A 133 5.06 -0.06 -19.50
N ASN A 134 4.96 1.13 -20.07
CA ASN A 134 6.12 1.96 -20.40
C ASN A 134 6.12 3.18 -19.47
N ILE A 135 7.05 3.23 -18.53
CA ILE A 135 7.20 4.36 -17.60
C ILE A 135 8.23 5.30 -18.18
N THR A 136 7.87 6.57 -18.42
CA THR A 136 8.77 7.57 -19.02
C THR A 136 8.68 8.90 -18.31
N MET A 137 9.82 9.45 -17.91
CA MET A 137 9.95 10.74 -17.23
C MET A 137 10.51 11.79 -18.19
N ASN A 138 10.05 13.04 -18.08
CA ASN A 138 10.51 14.12 -18.96
C ASN A 138 11.96 14.56 -18.65
N ASP A 139 12.42 14.43 -17.39
CA ASP A 139 13.76 14.85 -17.00
C ASP A 139 14.77 13.70 -17.19
N PRO A 140 15.81 13.88 -18.04
CA PRO A 140 16.81 12.85 -18.34
C PRO A 140 17.74 12.52 -17.16
N GLN A 141 17.72 13.27 -16.07
CA GLN A 141 18.46 12.97 -14.84
C GLN A 141 17.67 12.08 -13.87
N THR A 142 16.45 11.72 -14.21
CA THR A 142 15.58 10.87 -13.39
C THR A 142 15.90 9.39 -13.61
N VAL A 143 15.81 8.61 -12.54
CA VAL A 143 15.72 7.14 -12.60
C VAL A 143 14.38 6.68 -12.02
N ILE A 144 13.99 5.47 -12.38
CA ILE A 144 12.75 4.82 -11.98
C ILE A 144 13.12 3.59 -11.17
N GLU A 145 12.58 3.49 -9.96
CA GLU A 145 12.68 2.32 -9.10
C GLU A 145 11.34 1.58 -9.11
N LEU A 146 11.38 0.27 -9.34
CA LEU A 146 10.23 -0.62 -9.32
C LEU A 146 10.40 -1.65 -8.19
N GLN A 147 9.37 -1.79 -7.36
CA GLN A 147 9.34 -2.75 -6.28
C GLN A 147 8.09 -3.63 -6.38
N PHE A 148 8.28 -4.95 -6.39
CA PHE A 148 7.18 -5.91 -6.26
C PHE A 148 6.76 -5.99 -4.79
N ILE A 149 5.49 -5.70 -4.53
CA ILE A 149 4.84 -5.81 -3.22
C ILE A 149 4.34 -7.24 -3.02
N ASP A 150 3.78 -7.84 -4.08
CA ASP A 150 3.42 -9.26 -4.14
C ASP A 150 3.76 -9.81 -5.53
N TYR A 151 4.18 -11.06 -5.60
CA TYR A 151 4.59 -11.74 -6.83
C TYR A 151 4.43 -13.25 -6.71
N VAL A 152 3.37 -13.77 -7.33
CA VAL A 152 3.04 -15.19 -7.39
C VAL A 152 2.52 -15.53 -8.79
N VAL A 153 3.42 -15.96 -9.66
CA VAL A 153 3.13 -16.44 -11.03
C VAL A 153 3.51 -17.91 -11.16
N GLU A 154 3.04 -18.62 -12.20
CA GLU A 154 3.48 -19.99 -12.49
C GLU A 154 5.01 -20.07 -12.62
N GLY A 155 5.62 -19.02 -13.15
CA GLY A 155 7.05 -18.88 -13.26
C GLY A 155 7.58 -19.43 -14.57
N CYS A 156 8.87 -19.24 -14.80
CA CYS A 156 9.50 -19.63 -16.05
C CYS A 156 9.53 -21.16 -16.25
N PRO A 157 9.41 -21.64 -17.51
CA PRO A 157 9.35 -20.85 -18.74
C PRO A 157 7.93 -20.41 -19.16
N TYR A 158 6.92 -20.67 -18.33
CA TYR A 158 5.50 -20.47 -18.68
C TYR A 158 5.10 -19.01 -18.55
N ASP A 159 5.13 -18.49 -17.33
CA ASP A 159 4.64 -17.15 -17.01
C ASP A 159 5.72 -16.32 -16.33
N PHE A 160 5.97 -15.10 -16.82
CA PHE A 160 7.05 -14.28 -16.30
C PHE A 160 6.86 -12.78 -16.55
N VAL A 161 7.57 -11.98 -15.77
CA VAL A 161 7.69 -10.53 -16.02
C VAL A 161 9.04 -10.25 -16.63
N LYS A 162 9.06 -9.57 -17.77
CA LYS A 162 10.27 -9.07 -18.43
C LYS A 162 10.39 -7.57 -18.23
N MET A 163 11.60 -7.09 -17.96
CA MET A 163 11.90 -5.68 -17.83
C MET A 163 13.00 -5.28 -18.82
N ASN A 164 12.78 -4.18 -19.53
CA ASN A 164 13.79 -3.54 -20.35
C ASN A 164 13.99 -2.12 -19.81
N SER A 165 15.19 -1.83 -19.30
CA SER A 165 15.62 -0.44 -19.12
C SER A 165 16.25 0.04 -20.41
N ASP A 166 15.98 1.30 -20.78
CA ASP A 166 16.76 1.95 -21.82
C ASP A 166 18.23 1.94 -21.39
N ASN A 167 19.08 1.35 -22.25
CA ASN A 167 20.51 1.07 -22.02
C ASN A 167 20.87 -0.13 -21.09
N SER A 168 20.21 -1.28 -21.30
CA SER A 168 20.61 -2.57 -20.73
C SER A 168 21.91 -3.12 -21.35
N THR A 169 23.05 -2.62 -20.88
CA THR A 169 24.31 -3.38 -20.83
C THR A 169 24.65 -3.69 -19.38
N GLN A 170 23.88 -4.57 -18.75
CA GLN A 170 24.39 -5.43 -17.67
C GLN A 170 23.39 -6.57 -17.38
N ASP A 171 23.80 -7.76 -17.82
CA ASP A 171 23.19 -9.08 -17.65
C ASP A 171 21.79 -9.33 -18.26
N PRO A 172 21.71 -9.98 -19.44
CA PRO A 172 20.48 -10.51 -20.03
C PRO A 172 19.67 -11.43 -19.08
N ARG A 173 20.33 -12.03 -18.06
CA ARG A 173 19.70 -12.95 -17.10
C ARG A 173 18.87 -12.24 -16.02
N ASN A 174 19.03 -10.93 -15.84
CA ASN A 174 18.25 -10.13 -14.87
C ASN A 174 17.06 -9.41 -15.50
N SER A 175 16.84 -9.58 -16.82
CA SER A 175 15.71 -8.97 -17.53
C SER A 175 14.41 -9.75 -17.38
N ILE A 176 14.45 -10.98 -16.87
CA ILE A 176 13.27 -11.84 -16.68
C ILE A 176 13.16 -12.22 -15.21
N ILE A 177 12.01 -11.94 -14.62
CA ILE A 177 11.63 -12.34 -13.28
C ILE A 177 10.75 -13.59 -13.41
N CYS A 178 11.23 -14.68 -12.82
CA CYS A 178 10.59 -16.00 -12.85
C CYS A 178 10.04 -16.45 -11.49
N GLU A 179 10.54 -15.87 -10.40
CA GLU A 179 10.28 -16.30 -9.02
C GLU A 179 10.04 -15.08 -8.12
N ASN A 180 9.75 -15.33 -6.83
CA ASN A 180 9.53 -14.28 -5.83
C ASN A 180 10.71 -13.31 -5.77
N TRP A 181 10.53 -12.15 -6.41
CA TRP A 181 11.57 -11.14 -6.58
C TRP A 181 11.41 -10.04 -5.54
N ARG A 182 12.43 -9.89 -4.70
CA ARG A 182 12.37 -8.98 -3.54
C ARG A 182 13.25 -7.75 -3.67
N THR A 183 14.17 -7.73 -4.63
CA THR A 183 15.10 -6.62 -4.82
C THR A 183 14.48 -5.56 -5.72
N PRO A 184 14.46 -4.28 -5.33
CA PRO A 184 14.01 -3.22 -6.22
C PRO A 184 14.83 -3.21 -7.51
N VAL A 185 14.17 -2.90 -8.61
CA VAL A 185 14.79 -2.80 -9.94
C VAL A 185 14.88 -1.32 -10.28
N ILE A 186 16.09 -0.83 -10.52
CA ILE A 186 16.34 0.57 -10.83
C ILE A 186 16.70 0.70 -12.31
N SER A 187 16.06 1.62 -13.02
CA SER A 187 16.39 1.91 -14.42
C SER A 187 17.73 2.64 -14.56
N ASN A 188 18.37 2.47 -15.72
CA ASN A 188 19.59 3.18 -16.09
C ASN A 188 19.34 4.59 -16.68
N GLY A 189 18.09 5.04 -16.67
CA GLY A 189 17.68 6.32 -17.22
C GLY A 189 16.24 6.68 -16.88
N ASN A 190 15.70 7.66 -17.59
CA ASN A 190 14.38 8.22 -17.36
C ASN A 190 13.23 7.38 -17.93
N SER A 191 13.49 6.13 -18.33
CA SER A 191 12.51 5.26 -18.98
C SER A 191 12.71 3.78 -18.63
N MET A 192 11.61 3.07 -18.40
CA MET A 192 11.56 1.64 -18.06
C MET A 192 10.34 0.98 -18.71
N SER A 193 10.55 -0.12 -19.43
CA SER A 193 9.48 -0.96 -19.99
C SER A 193 9.34 -2.25 -19.19
N ILE A 194 8.11 -2.56 -18.79
CA ILE A 194 7.74 -3.81 -18.13
C ILE A 194 6.76 -4.57 -19.02
N SER A 195 6.96 -5.88 -19.17
CA SER A 195 6.09 -6.76 -19.93
C SER A 195 5.74 -8.00 -19.11
N PHE A 196 4.46 -8.32 -18.95
CA PHE A 196 3.99 -9.60 -18.40
C PHE A 196 3.50 -10.51 -19.52
N MET A 197 3.94 -11.77 -19.50
CA MET A 197 3.55 -12.78 -20.48
C MET A 197 3.02 -14.00 -19.73
N SER A 198 1.85 -14.52 -20.15
CA SER A 198 1.31 -15.79 -19.67
C SER A 198 1.01 -16.78 -20.79
N ASP A 199 1.07 -18.07 -20.47
CA ASP A 199 0.84 -19.18 -21.38
C ASP A 199 -0.66 -19.54 -21.53
N LYS A 200 -1.03 -20.67 -22.14
CA LYS A 200 -2.45 -21.03 -22.39
C LYS A 200 -3.19 -21.56 -21.16
N THR A 201 -2.47 -22.00 -20.14
CA THR A 201 -2.98 -22.75 -18.99
C THR A 201 -2.49 -22.13 -17.69
N VAL A 202 -2.88 -22.74 -16.55
CA VAL A 202 -2.34 -22.49 -15.19
C VAL A 202 -2.08 -21.01 -14.86
N SER A 203 -3.04 -20.36 -14.21
CA SER A 203 -2.80 -19.04 -13.61
C SER A 203 -2.62 -19.11 -12.10
N SER A 204 -1.87 -18.14 -11.58
CA SER A 204 -1.67 -17.89 -10.15
C SER A 204 -2.20 -16.50 -9.78
N LYS A 205 -2.04 -16.07 -8.52
CA LYS A 205 -2.55 -14.77 -8.03
C LYS A 205 -2.07 -13.59 -8.87
N GLY A 206 -0.86 -13.66 -9.43
CA GLY A 206 -0.25 -12.60 -10.22
C GLY A 206 0.69 -11.72 -9.41
N PHE A 207 0.78 -10.44 -9.76
CA PHE A 207 1.67 -9.51 -9.08
C PHE A 207 1.06 -8.13 -8.85
N LEU A 208 1.57 -7.45 -7.82
CA LEU A 208 1.38 -6.03 -7.56
C LEU A 208 2.75 -5.39 -7.38
N ALA A 209 3.03 -4.34 -8.15
CA ALA A 209 4.26 -3.57 -8.04
C ALA A 209 3.97 -2.08 -7.93
N TYR A 210 4.84 -1.39 -7.20
CA TYR A 210 4.85 0.06 -7.08
C TYR A 210 6.12 0.60 -7.72
N TYR A 211 5.98 1.67 -8.49
CA TYR A 211 7.11 2.41 -9.04
C TYR A 211 7.15 3.83 -8.49
N THR A 212 8.36 4.36 -8.36
CA THR A 212 8.62 5.76 -8.04
C THR A 212 9.80 6.25 -8.86
N SER A 213 9.82 7.53 -9.18
CA SER A 213 10.92 8.18 -9.89
C SER A 213 11.57 9.26 -9.03
N TYR A 214 12.88 9.41 -9.16
CA TYR A 214 13.65 10.42 -8.44
C TYR A 214 14.88 10.85 -9.22
N LEU A 215 15.35 12.07 -8.96
CA LEU A 215 16.53 12.62 -9.59
C LEU A 215 17.79 11.93 -9.09
N THR A 216 18.67 11.53 -10.00
CA THR A 216 20.02 11.11 -9.68
C THR A 216 20.92 12.32 -9.55
N CYS A 217 21.42 12.59 -8.36
CA CYS A 217 22.55 13.51 -8.22
C CYS A 217 23.79 12.85 -8.84
N LYS A 218 24.15 13.21 -10.08
CA LYS A 218 25.51 12.99 -10.56
C LYS A 218 26.43 13.68 -9.57
N ARG A 219 27.34 12.93 -8.94
CA ARG A 219 28.33 13.45 -7.98
C ARG A 219 28.82 14.83 -8.45
N LYS A 220 28.58 15.88 -7.65
CA LYS A 220 29.20 17.18 -7.87
C LYS A 220 30.70 16.94 -7.98
N ASN A 221 31.32 17.50 -9.03
CA ASN A 221 32.77 17.66 -9.10
C ASN A 221 33.27 18.24 -7.78
N CYS A 222 33.92 17.43 -6.95
CA CYS A 222 34.75 17.94 -5.88
C CYS A 222 36.10 18.28 -6.52
N SER A 223 36.23 19.48 -7.07
CA SER A 223 37.53 20.06 -7.36
C SER A 223 38.09 20.62 -6.05
N HIS A 224 39.06 19.92 -5.47
CA HIS A 224 39.95 20.53 -4.49
C HIS A 224 40.78 21.59 -5.23
N SER A 225 40.68 22.84 -4.75
CA SER A 225 41.64 23.90 -5.05
C SER A 225 42.79 23.86 -4.06
#